data_AF-A0A9D4XY09-F1
#
_entry.id   AF-A0A9D4XY09-F1
#
_cell.length_a   1.000
_cell.length_b   1.000
_cell.length_c   1.000
_cell.angle_alpha   90.00
_cell.angle_beta   90.00
_cell.angle_gamma   90.00
#
_symmetry.space_group_name_H-M   'P 1'
#
loop_
_entity.id
_entity.type
_entity.pdbx_description
1 polymer ?
#
loop_
_entity_poly.entity_id
_entity_poly.type
_entity_poly.pdbx_seq_one_letter_code
_entity_poly.pdbx_strand_id
1 'polypeptide(L)'
;MIYIGYTIFPMGAGLPWWRTDGVILTAILHAGPVEFLYYWLHRALHHHYLYSRYHSHHHSSIVTEPITSVTHPFAEMFAYFTLFAIPMLTPLFFYKSSVAAIYGYIFYIDFMNNMGHCNFEFFPKKLLSFFPLFKYLSYTPSFHSLHHTKFRANYSLFMPIYDYIYGTVDKTTDATYESCLKRPKDSPDVVHLTHLTSFDSVYQLRLGFSSFASNPHKSKWYVHLMWPFTMLSMLMTWIFGRAIVLESNTFNDLKLQCWLIPRFRTQYFSQKHNNTLNKLIENSIMEAELNGAKVVSLGLFNQKQFNAHCGLYIRRFPELKIKVVDGSSLVAAIVLNNIPKGTHQVVLRGKFDKVAITIANALCTKNIQVGVLYKDELEELQETVTMSKGNLALSPINTSKIWLVGDEWDENEQMEAPEGSLFIPFSHFPLNNMRESCFYHYTPSMITPNTFTNSHSCENWLPRRVMSAWRIAGIIHALEGWNVDECGDIILDTNKVWEATIRHGFQPLKIYAQIPCVTN
;
A
#
# COMPACT_ATOMS: atom_id res chain seq x y z
N MET A 1 11.42 -30.97 -3.15
CA MET A 1 11.32 -31.42 -1.75
C MET A 1 10.43 -32.65 -1.58
N ILE A 2 9.13 -32.64 -1.95
CA ILE A 2 8.22 -33.78 -1.73
C ILE A 2 8.67 -35.08 -2.43
N TYR A 3 9.07 -35.01 -3.70
CA TYR A 3 9.58 -36.17 -4.44
C TYR A 3 10.85 -36.75 -3.80
N ILE A 4 11.76 -35.89 -3.34
CA ILE A 4 13.02 -36.29 -2.68
C ILE A 4 12.73 -36.89 -1.29
N GLY A 5 11.81 -36.30 -0.52
CA GLY A 5 11.37 -36.84 0.77
C GLY A 5 10.69 -38.19 0.63
N TYR A 6 9.89 -38.38 -0.42
CA TYR A 6 9.25 -39.65 -0.76
C TYR A 6 10.27 -40.74 -1.13
N THR A 7 11.34 -40.38 -1.84
CA THR A 7 12.42 -41.32 -2.18
C THR A 7 13.34 -41.65 -1.00
N ILE A 8 13.52 -40.73 -0.03
CA ILE A 8 14.41 -40.92 1.12
C ILE A 8 13.68 -41.65 2.27
N PHE A 9 12.38 -41.41 2.45
CA PHE A 9 11.57 -42.01 3.52
C PHE A 9 10.41 -42.82 2.93
N PRO A 10 10.61 -44.11 2.57
CA PRO A 10 9.53 -44.96 2.07
C PRO A 10 8.39 -45.13 3.08
N MET A 11 8.65 -44.88 4.37
CA MET A 11 7.65 -44.85 5.46
C MET A 11 6.63 -43.70 5.32
N GLY A 12 6.91 -42.70 4.47
CA GLY A 12 5.99 -41.62 4.12
C GLY A 12 5.02 -41.98 2.99
N ALA A 13 5.16 -43.14 2.36
CA ALA A 13 4.24 -43.60 1.33
C ALA A 13 2.92 -44.10 1.95
N GLY A 14 1.78 -43.68 1.40
CA GLY A 14 0.47 -44.18 1.82
C GLY A 14 0.00 -43.71 3.21
N LEU A 15 0.50 -42.58 3.71
CA LEU A 15 0.03 -42.01 4.98
C LEU A 15 -1.48 -41.73 4.95
N PRO A 16 -2.24 -42.08 5.99
CA PRO A 16 -3.64 -41.70 6.08
C PRO A 16 -3.77 -40.18 6.17
N TRP A 17 -4.88 -39.64 5.66
CA TRP A 17 -5.16 -38.21 5.73
C TRP A 17 -5.23 -37.71 7.18
N TRP A 18 -5.80 -38.51 8.08
CA TRP A 18 -5.97 -38.18 9.49
C TRP A 18 -5.66 -39.38 10.39
N ARG A 19 -4.97 -39.12 11.52
CA ARG A 19 -4.79 -40.13 12.57
C ARG A 19 -4.60 -39.46 13.93
N THR A 20 -5.63 -39.56 14.78
CA THR A 20 -5.71 -38.81 16.04
C THR A 20 -4.52 -39.08 16.97
N ASP A 21 -4.13 -40.34 17.15
CA ASP A 21 -3.03 -40.67 18.06
C ASP A 21 -1.66 -40.13 17.56
N GLY A 22 -1.51 -39.97 16.24
CA GLY A 22 -0.36 -39.30 15.62
C GLY A 22 -0.33 -37.80 15.90
N VAL A 23 -1.48 -37.14 15.70
CA VAL A 23 -1.64 -35.70 15.98
C VAL A 23 -1.37 -35.40 17.46
N ILE A 24 -1.90 -36.23 18.37
CA ILE A 24 -1.64 -36.10 19.81
C ILE A 24 -0.16 -36.30 20.13
N LEU A 25 0.47 -37.33 19.55
CA LEU A 25 1.90 -37.57 19.77
C LEU A 25 2.76 -36.40 19.28
N THR A 26 2.47 -35.84 18.10
CA THR A 26 3.11 -34.63 17.58
C THR A 26 2.96 -33.46 18.56
N ALA A 27 1.75 -33.22 19.06
CA ALA A 27 1.49 -32.13 20.01
C ALA A 27 2.26 -32.30 21.33
N ILE A 28 2.32 -33.51 21.89
CA ILE A 28 3.07 -33.81 23.12
C ILE A 28 4.57 -33.65 22.91
N LEU A 29 5.11 -34.15 21.79
CA LEU A 29 6.53 -34.01 21.44
C LEU A 29 6.93 -32.55 21.25
N HIS A 30 6.02 -31.74 20.70
CA HIS A 30 6.22 -30.30 20.61
C HIS A 30 6.24 -29.65 21.99
N ALA A 31 5.16 -29.81 22.75
CA ALA A 31 4.98 -29.13 24.03
C ALA A 31 6.00 -29.52 25.10
N GLY A 32 6.51 -30.75 25.06
CA GLY A 32 7.54 -31.24 25.97
C GLY A 32 8.94 -31.08 25.38
N PRO A 33 9.50 -32.12 24.74
CA PRO A 33 10.89 -32.14 24.27
C PRO A 33 11.31 -30.94 23.43
N VAL A 34 10.51 -30.52 22.45
CA VAL A 34 10.92 -29.43 21.54
C VAL A 34 10.98 -28.09 22.26
N GLU A 35 9.92 -27.70 22.96
CA GLU A 35 9.91 -26.45 23.73
C GLU A 35 11.02 -26.42 24.78
N PHE A 36 11.24 -27.53 25.50
CA PHE A 36 12.30 -27.63 26.50
C PHE A 36 13.70 -27.45 25.89
N LEU A 37 14.00 -28.19 24.82
CA LEU A 37 15.30 -28.11 24.15
C LEU A 37 15.51 -26.75 23.48
N TYR A 38 14.46 -26.18 22.89
CA TYR A 38 14.51 -24.83 22.34
C TYR A 38 14.85 -23.82 23.43
N TYR A 39 14.14 -23.83 24.55
CA TYR A 39 14.33 -22.87 25.65
C TYR A 39 15.80 -22.79 26.08
N TRP A 40 16.45 -23.94 26.28
CA TRP A 40 17.85 -23.98 26.68
C TRP A 40 18.81 -23.58 25.56
N LEU A 41 18.54 -24.01 24.32
CA LEU A 41 19.34 -23.60 23.17
C LEU A 41 19.26 -22.08 22.98
N HIS A 42 18.06 -21.52 22.99
CA HIS A 42 17.80 -20.08 22.82
C HIS A 42 18.45 -19.28 23.95
N ARG A 43 18.30 -19.71 25.21
CA ARG A 43 18.99 -19.09 26.33
C ARG A 43 20.52 -19.15 26.19
N ALA A 44 21.08 -20.25 25.68
CA ALA A 44 22.51 -20.35 25.40
C ALA A 44 22.92 -19.43 24.25
N LEU A 45 22.10 -19.27 23.21
CA LEU A 45 22.33 -18.32 22.12
C LEU A 45 22.39 -16.87 22.60
N HIS A 46 21.73 -16.52 23.71
CA HIS A 46 21.83 -15.22 24.36
C HIS A 46 23.09 -15.03 25.22
N HIS A 47 23.95 -16.05 25.34
CA HIS A 47 25.28 -15.87 25.91
C HIS A 47 26.17 -15.07 24.94
N HIS A 48 26.93 -14.10 25.45
CA HIS A 48 27.66 -13.09 24.65
C HIS A 48 28.43 -13.64 23.42
N TYR A 49 29.07 -14.80 23.57
CA TYR A 49 29.82 -15.45 22.50
C TYR A 49 28.93 -15.96 21.35
N LEU A 50 27.84 -16.65 21.68
CA LEU A 50 26.91 -17.20 20.69
C LEU A 50 26.01 -16.12 20.13
N TYR A 51 25.62 -15.14 20.94
CA TYR A 51 24.77 -14.03 20.53
C TYR A 51 25.41 -13.26 19.39
N SER A 52 26.65 -12.80 19.57
CA SER A 52 27.36 -12.00 18.56
C SER A 52 27.61 -12.72 17.22
N ARG A 53 27.57 -14.05 17.20
CA ARG A 53 27.91 -14.87 16.01
C ARG A 53 26.71 -15.47 15.31
N TYR A 54 25.69 -15.85 16.08
CA TYR A 54 24.57 -16.61 15.59
C TYR A 54 23.26 -15.82 15.76
N HIS A 55 23.02 -15.21 16.91
CA HIS A 55 21.67 -14.75 17.23
C HIS A 55 21.44 -13.23 17.07
N SER A 56 22.51 -12.41 17.02
CA SER A 56 22.40 -10.95 16.95
C SER A 56 21.77 -10.45 15.67
N HIS A 57 21.92 -11.18 14.56
CA HIS A 57 21.31 -10.80 13.27
C HIS A 57 19.78 -10.91 13.32
N HIS A 58 19.25 -11.99 13.91
CA HIS A 58 17.82 -12.14 14.16
C HIS A 58 17.27 -10.98 15.00
N HIS A 59 18.02 -10.60 16.04
CA HIS A 59 17.71 -9.49 16.94
C HIS A 59 17.96 -8.08 16.39
N SER A 60 18.55 -7.95 15.20
CA SER A 60 18.69 -6.64 14.54
C SER A 60 17.32 -6.03 14.22
N SER A 61 16.30 -6.89 14.07
CA SER A 61 14.89 -6.52 14.02
C SER A 61 14.33 -6.40 15.45
N ILE A 62 14.52 -5.23 16.08
CA ILE A 62 13.96 -4.94 17.41
C ILE A 62 12.44 -4.80 17.33
N VAL A 63 11.97 -4.07 16.32
CA VAL A 63 10.55 -4.06 15.94
C VAL A 63 10.34 -5.25 15.03
N THR A 64 9.87 -6.36 15.60
CA THR A 64 9.74 -7.62 14.88
C THR A 64 8.82 -7.48 13.67
N GLU A 65 9.20 -8.11 12.56
CA GLU A 65 8.34 -8.24 11.38
C GLU A 65 8.24 -9.72 10.98
N PRO A 66 7.10 -10.23 10.46
CA PRO A 66 6.95 -11.66 10.15
C PRO A 66 8.07 -12.22 9.26
N ILE A 67 8.56 -11.42 8.31
CA ILE A 67 9.67 -11.79 7.42
C ILE A 67 10.99 -12.04 8.16
N THR A 68 11.19 -11.43 9.32
CA THR A 68 12.39 -11.59 10.16
C THR A 68 12.34 -12.82 11.06
N SER A 69 11.18 -13.47 11.18
CA SER A 69 10.95 -14.60 12.10
C SER A 69 11.85 -15.82 11.88
N VAL A 70 12.27 -16.05 10.64
CA VAL A 70 13.12 -17.20 10.25
C VAL A 70 14.50 -16.75 9.75
N THR A 71 14.89 -15.51 10.01
CA THR A 71 16.19 -14.98 9.55
C THR A 71 17.28 -15.30 10.56
N HIS A 72 17.92 -16.45 10.40
CA HIS A 72 19.01 -16.94 11.27
C HIS A 72 20.23 -17.40 10.45
N PRO A 73 21.45 -17.31 10.99
CA PRO A 73 22.63 -17.92 10.38
C PRO A 73 22.50 -19.43 10.24
N PHE A 74 23.23 -19.99 9.28
CA PHE A 74 23.11 -21.39 8.85
C PHE A 74 23.14 -22.41 10.00
N ALA A 75 24.05 -22.27 10.97
CA ALA A 75 24.17 -23.22 12.07
C ALA A 75 22.97 -23.19 13.03
N GLU A 76 22.44 -22.00 13.32
CA GLU A 76 21.24 -21.84 14.14
C GLU A 76 20.01 -22.39 13.41
N MET A 77 19.91 -22.10 12.11
CA MET A 77 18.87 -22.65 11.24
C MET A 77 18.91 -24.19 11.23
N PHE A 78 20.09 -24.80 11.09
CA PHE A 78 20.25 -26.27 11.14
C PHE A 78 19.84 -26.87 12.49
N ALA A 79 20.18 -26.22 13.60
CA ALA A 79 19.77 -26.62 14.93
C ALA A 79 18.24 -26.60 15.08
N TYR A 80 17.58 -25.53 14.64
CA TYR A 80 16.12 -25.43 14.68
C TYR A 80 15.43 -26.43 13.74
N PHE A 81 15.95 -26.65 12.53
CA PHE A 81 15.41 -27.70 11.65
C PHE A 81 15.49 -29.09 12.28
N THR A 82 16.62 -29.41 12.92
CA THR A 82 16.80 -30.70 13.61
C THR A 82 15.81 -30.83 14.76
N LEU A 83 15.59 -29.75 15.50
CA LEU A 83 14.65 -29.71 16.61
C LEU A 83 13.20 -29.89 16.15
N PHE A 84 12.77 -29.15 15.12
CA PHE A 84 11.42 -29.24 14.57
C PHE A 84 11.17 -30.53 13.78
N ALA A 85 12.22 -31.24 13.35
CA ALA A 85 12.07 -32.55 12.78
C ALA A 85 11.58 -33.60 13.79
N ILE A 86 11.78 -33.41 15.10
CA ILE A 86 11.41 -34.40 16.13
C ILE A 86 9.90 -34.73 16.08
N PRO A 87 8.96 -33.76 16.16
CA PRO A 87 7.53 -34.09 16.19
C PRO A 87 6.96 -34.55 14.84
N MET A 88 7.74 -34.40 13.76
CA MET A 88 7.39 -34.90 12.42
C MET A 88 7.90 -36.32 12.19
N LEU A 89 9.17 -36.56 12.49
CA LEU A 89 9.83 -37.83 12.21
C LEU A 89 9.51 -38.89 13.26
N THR A 90 9.37 -38.54 14.54
CA THR A 90 9.07 -39.54 15.58
C THR A 90 7.75 -40.27 15.32
N PRO A 91 6.59 -39.60 15.10
CA PRO A 91 5.37 -40.31 14.71
C PRO A 91 5.54 -41.08 13.40
N LEU A 92 6.32 -40.57 12.43
CA LEU A 92 6.59 -41.28 11.18
C LEU A 92 7.33 -42.62 11.44
N PHE A 93 8.35 -42.61 12.30
CA PHE A 93 9.11 -43.81 12.68
C PHE A 93 8.27 -44.83 13.44
N PHE A 94 7.31 -44.38 14.26
CA PHE A 94 6.37 -45.26 14.96
C PHE A 94 5.19 -45.72 14.10
N TYR A 95 5.19 -45.44 12.78
CA TYR A 95 4.05 -45.67 11.89
C TYR A 95 2.75 -45.02 12.39
N LYS A 96 2.95 -43.91 13.09
CA LYS A 96 1.92 -43.11 13.71
C LYS A 96 1.65 -41.77 13.00
N SER A 97 2.30 -41.49 11.88
CA SER A 97 2.07 -40.21 11.21
C SER A 97 0.75 -40.16 10.43
N SER A 98 0.37 -38.97 10.01
CA SER A 98 -0.71 -38.70 9.05
C SER A 98 -0.37 -37.45 8.24
N VAL A 99 -1.01 -37.29 7.08
CA VAL A 99 -0.84 -36.09 6.25
C VAL A 99 -1.19 -34.83 7.06
N ALA A 100 -2.30 -34.84 7.79
CA ALA A 100 -2.70 -33.73 8.66
C ALA A 100 -1.71 -33.43 9.79
N ALA A 101 -1.10 -34.45 10.41
CA ALA A 101 -0.11 -34.22 11.47
C ALA A 101 1.15 -33.51 10.94
N ILE A 102 1.67 -33.93 9.78
CA ILE A 102 2.86 -33.33 9.16
C ILE A 102 2.58 -31.89 8.73
N TYR A 103 1.58 -31.67 7.87
CA TYR A 103 1.30 -30.35 7.33
C TYR A 103 0.71 -29.41 8.36
N GLY A 104 -0.09 -29.93 9.30
CA GLY A 104 -0.62 -29.16 10.42
C GLY A 104 0.49 -28.68 11.35
N TYR A 105 1.53 -29.49 11.60
CA TYR A 105 2.67 -29.08 12.41
C TYR A 105 3.53 -28.03 11.71
N ILE A 106 3.83 -28.21 10.42
CA ILE A 106 4.54 -27.18 9.62
C ILE A 106 3.77 -25.85 9.66
N PHE A 107 2.47 -25.91 9.38
CA PHE A 107 1.60 -24.73 9.46
C PHE A 107 1.63 -24.09 10.84
N TYR A 108 1.56 -24.89 11.91
CA TYR A 108 1.61 -24.39 13.28
C TYR A 108 2.93 -23.68 13.61
N ILE A 109 4.09 -24.26 13.25
CA ILE A 109 5.40 -23.61 13.43
C ILE A 109 5.45 -22.28 12.69
N ASP A 110 5.08 -22.26 11.42
CA ASP A 110 5.11 -21.06 10.59
C ASP A 110 4.14 -20.00 11.11
N PHE A 111 2.92 -20.40 11.48
CA PHE A 111 1.91 -19.51 12.03
C PHE A 111 2.39 -18.88 13.34
N MET A 112 2.87 -19.69 14.27
CA MET A 112 3.30 -19.21 15.59
C MET A 112 4.52 -18.30 15.48
N ASN A 113 5.52 -18.62 14.66
CA ASN A 113 6.65 -17.73 14.40
C ASN A 113 6.22 -16.38 13.79
N ASN A 114 5.37 -16.41 12.76
CA ASN A 114 4.88 -15.18 12.14
C ASN A 114 4.02 -14.35 13.11
N MET A 115 3.23 -15.02 13.95
CA MET A 115 2.43 -14.39 14.99
C MET A 115 3.31 -13.69 16.03
N GLY A 116 4.36 -14.34 16.53
CA GLY A 116 5.31 -13.72 17.46
C GLY A 116 6.01 -12.50 16.91
N HIS A 117 6.26 -12.52 15.60
CA HIS A 117 6.96 -11.45 14.90
C HIS A 117 6.04 -10.43 14.21
N CYS A 118 4.71 -10.50 14.38
CA CYS A 118 3.81 -9.60 13.66
C CYS A 118 3.77 -8.17 14.22
N ASN A 119 4.32 -7.94 15.42
CA ASN A 119 4.32 -6.66 16.11
C ASN A 119 2.91 -6.03 16.26
N PHE A 120 1.89 -6.89 16.33
CA PHE A 120 0.50 -6.49 16.52
C PHE A 120 -0.17 -7.42 17.53
N GLU A 121 -0.55 -6.85 18.69
CA GLU A 121 -1.21 -7.62 19.74
C GLU A 121 -2.70 -7.78 19.43
N PHE A 122 -3.10 -9.00 19.10
CA PHE A 122 -4.49 -9.33 18.78
C PHE A 122 -5.09 -10.41 19.70
N PHE A 123 -4.35 -10.92 20.69
CA PHE A 123 -4.89 -11.93 21.60
C PHE A 123 -6.03 -11.34 22.42
N PRO A 124 -7.25 -11.88 22.30
CA PRO A 124 -8.40 -11.28 22.96
C PRO A 124 -8.33 -11.52 24.47
N LYS A 125 -8.45 -10.45 25.25
CA LYS A 125 -8.45 -10.50 26.72
C LYS A 125 -9.48 -11.48 27.29
N LYS A 126 -10.63 -11.62 26.63
CA LYS A 126 -11.68 -12.57 26.99
C LYS A 126 -11.20 -14.03 26.94
N LEU A 127 -10.33 -14.38 25.98
CA LEU A 127 -9.78 -15.73 25.86
C LEU A 127 -8.88 -16.07 27.04
N LEU A 128 -7.95 -15.18 27.38
CA LEU A 128 -7.07 -15.37 28.56
C LEU A 128 -7.84 -15.33 29.88
N SER A 129 -8.96 -14.60 29.94
CA SER A 129 -9.83 -14.59 31.11
C SER A 129 -10.64 -15.89 31.26
N PHE A 130 -11.14 -16.44 30.15
CA PHE A 130 -11.93 -17.68 30.13
C PHE A 130 -11.07 -18.93 30.33
N PHE A 131 -9.86 -18.95 29.77
CA PHE A 131 -8.91 -20.05 29.91
C PHE A 131 -7.53 -19.53 30.39
N PRO A 132 -7.37 -19.27 31.70
CA PRO A 132 -6.14 -18.67 32.25
C PRO A 132 -4.87 -19.49 32.02
N LEU A 133 -5.00 -20.82 31.90
CA LEU A 133 -3.86 -21.70 31.62
C LEU A 133 -3.28 -21.49 30.22
N PHE A 134 -4.05 -20.89 29.29
CA PHE A 134 -3.60 -20.63 27.93
C PHE A 134 -2.34 -19.75 27.89
N LYS A 135 -2.18 -18.84 28.86
CA LYS A 135 -1.00 -17.95 28.93
C LYS A 135 0.33 -18.71 29.10
N TYR A 136 0.29 -19.96 29.56
CA TYR A 136 1.47 -20.82 29.68
C TYR A 136 1.70 -21.67 28.42
N LEU A 137 0.63 -21.90 27.65
CA LEU A 137 0.61 -22.78 26.48
C LEU A 137 0.78 -22.04 25.15
N SER A 138 0.60 -20.72 25.15
CA SER A 138 0.78 -19.88 23.97
C SER A 138 1.25 -18.50 24.40
N TYR A 139 2.40 -18.10 23.90
CA TYR A 139 2.89 -16.75 24.02
C TYR A 139 2.07 -15.80 23.12
N THR A 140 2.01 -14.55 23.52
CA THR A 140 1.38 -13.48 22.74
C THR A 140 2.43 -12.77 21.86
N PRO A 141 2.03 -12.07 20.79
CA PRO A 141 2.95 -11.21 20.03
C PRO A 141 3.72 -10.22 20.93
N SER A 142 3.05 -9.65 21.94
CA SER A 142 3.69 -8.76 22.92
C SER A 142 4.74 -9.44 23.79
N PHE A 143 4.57 -10.73 24.14
CA PHE A 143 5.53 -11.49 24.94
C PHE A 143 6.89 -11.61 24.22
N HIS A 144 6.86 -11.94 22.93
CA HIS A 144 8.06 -12.12 22.11
C HIS A 144 8.64 -10.80 21.60
N SER A 145 7.80 -9.82 21.28
CA SER A 145 8.27 -8.45 21.02
C SER A 145 9.06 -7.89 22.21
N LEU A 146 8.63 -8.18 23.45
CA LEU A 146 9.35 -7.81 24.66
C LEU A 146 10.70 -8.54 24.77
N HIS A 147 10.78 -9.81 24.35
CA HIS A 147 12.05 -10.54 24.23
C HIS A 147 13.02 -9.82 23.29
N HIS A 148 12.57 -9.44 22.09
CA HIS A 148 13.38 -8.66 21.12
C HIS A 148 13.79 -7.28 21.63
N THR A 149 13.07 -6.72 22.60
CA THR A 149 13.38 -5.41 23.19
C THR A 149 14.34 -5.51 24.39
N LYS A 150 14.23 -6.57 25.19
CA LYS A 150 14.97 -6.71 26.46
C LYS A 150 16.16 -7.67 26.38
N PHE A 151 16.15 -8.62 25.43
CA PHE A 151 17.17 -9.66 25.18
C PHE A 151 17.48 -10.61 26.35
N ARG A 152 16.94 -10.38 27.56
CA ARG A 152 17.35 -11.07 28.79
C ARG A 152 16.20 -11.75 29.53
N ALA A 153 15.06 -11.92 28.87
CA ALA A 153 13.85 -12.49 29.41
C ALA A 153 13.03 -13.11 28.28
N ASN A 154 12.02 -13.91 28.61
CA ASN A 154 11.05 -14.47 27.67
C ASN A 154 11.71 -15.33 26.57
N TYR A 155 12.39 -16.42 26.94
CA TYR A 155 13.17 -17.28 26.05
C TYR A 155 12.38 -18.46 25.44
N SER A 156 11.16 -18.73 25.89
CA SER A 156 10.32 -19.81 25.35
C SER A 156 10.12 -19.68 23.83
N LEU A 157 9.96 -20.82 23.14
CA LEU A 157 9.61 -20.84 21.73
C LEU A 157 8.17 -20.34 21.56
N PHE A 158 7.19 -21.18 21.88
CA PHE A 158 5.78 -20.83 21.78
C PHE A 158 5.02 -21.00 23.10
N MET A 159 5.57 -21.74 24.06
CA MET A 159 4.91 -22.04 25.33
C MET A 159 5.65 -21.37 26.49
N PRO A 160 5.16 -20.24 27.04
CA PRO A 160 5.81 -19.51 28.13
C PRO A 160 6.04 -20.32 29.40
N ILE A 161 5.44 -21.51 29.55
CA ILE A 161 5.59 -22.37 30.73
C ILE A 161 7.04 -22.54 31.18
N TYR A 162 8.00 -22.67 30.27
CA TYR A 162 9.41 -22.82 30.61
C TYR A 162 10.02 -21.53 31.19
N ASP A 163 9.67 -20.36 30.67
CA ASP A 163 10.04 -19.09 31.30
C ASP A 163 9.47 -18.94 32.71
N TYR A 164 8.23 -19.39 32.93
CA TYR A 164 7.62 -19.36 34.27
C TYR A 164 8.31 -20.35 35.23
N ILE A 165 8.63 -21.57 34.78
CA ILE A 165 9.33 -22.59 35.58
C ILE A 165 10.72 -22.10 35.99
N TYR A 166 11.45 -21.49 35.06
CA TYR A 166 12.84 -21.06 35.27
C TYR A 166 13.00 -19.60 35.70
N GLY A 167 11.89 -18.88 35.91
CA GLY A 167 11.89 -17.51 36.42
C GLY A 167 12.48 -16.47 35.46
N THR A 168 12.33 -16.67 34.15
CA THR A 168 12.85 -15.78 33.11
C THR A 168 11.78 -14.92 32.44
N VAL A 169 10.54 -14.90 32.95
CA VAL A 169 9.49 -13.98 32.50
C VAL A 169 9.83 -12.54 32.88
N ASP A 170 9.74 -11.60 31.93
CA ASP A 170 9.92 -10.18 32.22
C ASP A 170 8.74 -9.67 33.07
N LYS A 171 9.06 -8.88 34.11
CA LYS A 171 8.07 -8.34 35.06
C LYS A 171 7.03 -7.43 34.40
N THR A 172 7.34 -6.83 33.25
CA THR A 172 6.41 -5.95 32.54
C THR A 172 5.54 -6.69 31.54
N THR A 173 5.67 -8.01 31.36
CA THR A 173 4.94 -8.81 30.36
C THR A 173 3.43 -8.53 30.37
N ASP A 174 2.77 -8.69 31.52
CA ASP A 174 1.31 -8.49 31.64
C ASP A 174 0.91 -7.03 31.40
N ALA A 175 1.73 -6.08 31.89
CA ALA A 175 1.49 -4.66 31.70
C ALA A 175 1.63 -4.25 30.23
N THR A 176 2.64 -4.79 29.53
CA THR A 176 2.86 -4.58 28.09
C THR A 176 1.65 -5.09 27.30
N TYR A 177 1.21 -6.33 27.54
CA TYR A 177 0.02 -6.90 26.91
C TYR A 177 -1.21 -6.01 27.07
N GLU A 178 -1.52 -5.60 28.30
CA GLU A 178 -2.66 -4.72 28.59
C GLU A 178 -2.54 -3.34 27.94
N SER A 179 -1.32 -2.78 27.87
CA SER A 179 -1.07 -1.48 27.24
C SER A 179 -1.26 -1.55 25.72
N CYS A 180 -0.82 -2.63 25.07
CA CYS A 180 -0.96 -2.83 23.64
C CYS A 180 -2.44 -2.89 23.22
N LEU A 181 -3.29 -3.56 24.01
CA LEU A 181 -4.73 -3.64 23.74
C LEU A 181 -5.49 -2.32 23.95
N LYS A 182 -4.96 -1.41 24.76
CA LYS A 182 -5.57 -0.11 25.07
C LYS A 182 -5.06 1.01 24.18
N ARG A 183 -4.10 0.74 23.29
CA ARG A 183 -3.51 1.76 22.43
C ARG A 183 -4.62 2.39 21.57
N PRO A 184 -4.82 3.72 21.64
CA PRO A 184 -5.82 4.38 20.81
C PRO A 184 -5.46 4.17 19.33
N LYS A 185 -6.49 4.00 18.50
CA LYS A 185 -6.32 3.94 17.04
C LYS A 185 -5.58 5.19 16.60
N ASP A 186 -4.53 5.04 15.80
CA ASP A 186 -3.79 6.20 15.28
C ASP A 186 -4.74 7.05 14.43
N SER A 187 -4.96 8.29 14.87
CA SER A 187 -5.77 9.31 14.19
C SER A 187 -4.94 9.95 13.08
N PRO A 188 -5.29 9.78 11.79
CA PRO A 188 -4.63 10.50 10.70
C PRO A 188 -5.07 11.96 10.67
N ASP A 189 -4.16 12.87 10.31
CA ASP A 189 -4.51 14.24 9.93
C ASP A 189 -5.01 14.32 8.49
N VAL A 190 -4.47 13.48 7.60
CA VAL A 190 -4.81 13.43 6.18
C VAL A 190 -5.04 11.99 5.74
N VAL A 191 -6.15 11.76 5.05
CA VAL A 191 -6.47 10.47 4.42
C VAL A 191 -6.44 10.62 2.90
N HIS A 192 -5.80 9.70 2.20
CA HIS A 192 -5.86 9.59 0.75
C HIS A 192 -6.64 8.33 0.35
N LEU A 193 -7.76 8.50 -0.35
CA LEU A 193 -8.57 7.39 -0.83
C LEU A 193 -8.07 6.94 -2.22
N THR A 194 -7.65 5.69 -2.32
CA THR A 194 -7.23 5.06 -3.58
C THR A 194 -8.02 3.78 -3.85
N HIS A 195 -7.80 3.12 -4.99
CA HIS A 195 -8.45 1.86 -5.33
C HIS A 195 -7.53 0.98 -6.20
N LEU A 196 -7.89 -0.30 -6.37
CA LEU A 196 -7.10 -1.23 -7.18
C LEU A 196 -7.25 -0.88 -8.67
N THR A 197 -6.14 -0.78 -9.40
CA THR A 197 -6.10 -0.29 -10.79
C THR A 197 -6.29 -1.42 -11.81
N SER A 198 -5.68 -2.58 -11.57
CA SER A 198 -5.83 -3.80 -12.36
C SER A 198 -5.92 -5.03 -11.45
N PHE A 199 -6.28 -6.19 -12.00
CA PHE A 199 -6.31 -7.44 -11.23
C PHE A 199 -4.97 -7.76 -10.56
N ASP A 200 -3.86 -7.47 -11.25
CA ASP A 200 -2.51 -7.69 -10.74
C ASP A 200 -2.09 -6.66 -9.67
N SER A 201 -2.81 -5.54 -9.53
CA SER A 201 -2.42 -4.47 -8.59
C SER A 201 -2.53 -4.89 -7.12
N VAL A 202 -3.25 -5.96 -6.79
CA VAL A 202 -3.29 -6.55 -5.44
C VAL A 202 -1.89 -6.96 -4.97
N TYR A 203 -1.04 -7.40 -5.90
CA TYR A 203 0.32 -7.85 -5.57
C TYR A 203 1.30 -6.70 -5.33
N GLN A 204 0.91 -5.47 -5.69
CA GLN A 204 1.67 -4.26 -5.38
C GLN A 204 1.35 -3.70 -4.00
N LEU A 205 0.36 -4.27 -3.30
CA LEU A 205 0.14 -3.93 -1.89
C LEU A 205 1.29 -4.50 -1.06
N ARG A 206 1.76 -3.73 -0.07
CA ARG A 206 2.86 -4.15 0.82
C ARG A 206 2.55 -5.47 1.55
N LEU A 207 1.27 -5.72 1.85
CA LEU A 207 0.77 -6.97 2.42
C LEU A 207 0.94 -8.18 1.49
N GLY A 208 1.00 -7.97 0.17
CA GLY A 208 1.22 -9.01 -0.81
C GLY A 208 2.71 -9.32 -0.96
N PHE A 209 3.41 -8.48 -1.71
CA PHE A 209 4.85 -8.66 -1.97
C PHE A 209 5.58 -7.34 -1.79
N SER A 210 6.35 -7.21 -0.71
CA SER A 210 7.14 -6.00 -0.42
C SER A 210 8.09 -5.63 -1.57
N SER A 211 8.68 -6.63 -2.22
CA SER A 211 9.56 -6.44 -3.39
C SER A 211 8.83 -5.92 -4.62
N PHE A 212 7.54 -6.26 -4.80
CA PHE A 212 6.75 -5.70 -5.88
C PHE A 212 6.33 -4.30 -5.52
N ALA A 213 5.77 -4.11 -4.31
CA ALA A 213 5.34 -2.82 -3.79
C ALA A 213 6.45 -1.75 -3.84
N SER A 214 7.72 -2.12 -3.67
CA SER A 214 8.86 -1.20 -3.75
C SER A 214 9.24 -0.76 -5.18
N ASN A 215 8.62 -1.34 -6.21
CA ASN A 215 8.87 -1.06 -7.62
C ASN A 215 7.61 -0.49 -8.29
N PRO A 216 7.76 0.35 -9.33
CA PRO A 216 6.63 0.82 -10.11
C PRO A 216 5.82 -0.35 -10.69
N HIS A 217 4.50 -0.25 -10.59
CA HIS A 217 3.59 -1.27 -11.10
C HIS A 217 3.78 -1.46 -12.61
N LYS A 218 4.14 -2.69 -12.97
CA LYS A 218 4.17 -3.18 -14.35
C LYS A 218 3.58 -4.57 -14.33
N SER A 219 2.57 -4.83 -15.16
CA SER A 219 2.04 -6.19 -15.31
C SER A 219 3.13 -7.08 -15.93
N LYS A 220 3.31 -8.26 -15.35
CA LYS A 220 4.30 -9.24 -15.77
C LYS A 220 3.57 -10.56 -16.03
N TRP A 221 3.98 -11.26 -17.07
CA TRP A 221 3.30 -12.47 -17.54
C TRP A 221 3.12 -13.53 -16.43
N TYR A 222 4.10 -13.70 -15.54
CA TYR A 222 4.06 -14.72 -14.49
C TYR A 222 3.09 -14.37 -13.35
N VAL A 223 2.70 -13.10 -13.21
CA VAL A 223 1.71 -12.69 -12.20
C VAL A 223 0.34 -13.25 -12.53
N HIS A 224 0.07 -13.51 -13.82
CA HIS A 224 -1.18 -14.17 -14.24
C HIS A 224 -1.29 -15.62 -13.73
N LEU A 225 -0.18 -16.28 -13.39
CA LEU A 225 -0.23 -17.61 -12.74
C LEU A 225 -0.85 -17.53 -11.34
N MET A 226 -0.86 -16.36 -10.72
CA MET A 226 -1.42 -16.13 -9.39
C MET A 226 -2.93 -15.86 -9.41
N TRP A 227 -3.60 -15.95 -10.57
CA TRP A 227 -5.03 -15.64 -10.71
C TRP A 227 -5.97 -16.28 -9.66
N PRO A 228 -5.73 -17.51 -9.11
CA PRO A 228 -6.61 -18.03 -8.06
C PRO A 228 -6.56 -17.18 -6.78
N PHE A 229 -5.39 -16.63 -6.45
CA PHE A 229 -5.22 -15.71 -5.33
C PHE A 229 -5.89 -14.36 -5.62
N THR A 230 -5.83 -13.88 -6.87
CA THR A 230 -6.57 -12.68 -7.26
C THR A 230 -8.07 -12.87 -7.10
N MET A 231 -8.61 -14.02 -7.51
CA MET A 231 -10.04 -14.35 -7.35
C MET A 231 -10.44 -14.41 -5.88
N LEU A 232 -9.60 -15.04 -5.03
CA LEU A 232 -9.83 -15.07 -3.59
C LEU A 232 -9.79 -13.65 -3.00
N SER A 233 -8.81 -12.83 -3.40
CA SER A 233 -8.73 -11.43 -2.98
C SER A 233 -9.96 -10.65 -3.42
N MET A 234 -10.43 -10.86 -4.66
CA MET A 234 -11.66 -10.24 -5.16
C MET A 234 -12.86 -10.60 -4.30
N LEU A 235 -13.03 -11.88 -3.97
CA LEU A 235 -14.09 -12.32 -3.08
C LEU A 235 -13.99 -11.67 -1.69
N MET A 236 -12.79 -11.61 -1.12
CA MET A 236 -12.55 -10.98 0.19
C MET A 236 -12.86 -9.48 0.15
N THR A 237 -12.38 -8.76 -0.88
CA THR A 237 -12.67 -7.33 -1.08
C THR A 237 -14.17 -7.06 -1.22
N TRP A 238 -14.92 -8.01 -1.76
CA TRP A 238 -16.37 -7.92 -1.88
C TRP A 238 -17.06 -8.12 -0.51
N ILE A 239 -16.61 -9.09 0.28
CA ILE A 239 -17.18 -9.42 1.61
C ILE A 239 -16.92 -8.31 2.64
N PHE A 240 -15.67 -7.83 2.78
CA PHE A 240 -15.32 -6.90 3.86
C PHE A 240 -15.88 -5.49 3.66
N GLY A 241 -16.08 -5.07 2.41
CA GLY A 241 -16.87 -3.89 2.05
C GLY A 241 -16.51 -2.58 2.80
N ARG A 242 -15.26 -2.43 3.25
CA ARG A 242 -14.76 -1.28 4.01
C ARG A 242 -13.40 -0.85 3.47
N ALA A 243 -13.06 0.43 3.63
CA ALA A 243 -11.74 0.92 3.32
C ALA A 243 -10.68 0.25 4.23
N ILE A 244 -9.53 -0.08 3.66
CA ILE A 244 -8.43 -0.73 4.37
C ILE A 244 -7.24 0.21 4.39
N VAL A 245 -6.63 0.43 5.55
CA VAL A 245 -5.39 1.22 5.64
C VAL A 245 -4.27 0.46 4.94
N LEU A 246 -3.76 1.02 3.84
CA LEU A 246 -2.70 0.44 3.03
C LEU A 246 -1.32 0.89 3.50
N GLU A 247 -1.20 2.19 3.79
CA GLU A 247 0.07 2.83 4.15
C GLU A 247 -0.19 3.89 5.22
N SER A 248 0.77 4.06 6.12
CA SER A 248 0.82 5.16 7.08
C SER A 248 2.17 5.85 6.95
N ASN A 249 2.14 7.16 6.74
CA ASN A 249 3.32 7.99 6.55
C ASN A 249 3.33 9.15 7.53
N THR A 250 4.51 9.72 7.74
CA THR A 250 4.65 10.94 8.52
C THR A 250 5.38 11.96 7.68
N PHE A 251 4.89 13.19 7.69
CA PHE A 251 5.51 14.31 6.99
C PHE A 251 5.38 15.56 7.85
N ASN A 252 6.53 16.07 8.30
CA ASN A 252 6.59 17.06 9.37
C ASN A 252 5.78 16.56 10.58
N ASP A 253 4.83 17.35 11.07
CA ASP A 253 3.95 16.97 12.19
C ASP A 253 2.67 16.25 11.76
N LEU A 254 2.44 16.05 10.45
CA LEU A 254 1.23 15.42 9.93
C LEU A 254 1.35 13.90 9.89
N LYS A 255 0.31 13.23 10.42
CA LYS A 255 0.07 11.80 10.24
C LYS A 255 -0.78 11.57 9.00
N LEU A 256 -0.25 10.84 8.03
CA LEU A 256 -0.89 10.61 6.74
C LEU A 256 -1.26 9.13 6.62
N GLN A 257 -2.44 8.82 6.09
CA GLN A 257 -2.83 7.45 5.77
C GLN A 257 -3.34 7.35 4.34
N CYS A 258 -2.97 6.27 3.65
CA CYS A 258 -3.54 5.88 2.37
C CYS A 258 -4.54 4.76 2.62
N TRP A 259 -5.81 4.98 2.26
CA TRP A 259 -6.88 4.01 2.44
C TRP A 259 -7.28 3.44 1.08
N LEU A 260 -7.26 2.12 0.98
CA LEU A 260 -7.67 1.37 -0.19
C LEU A 260 -9.18 1.11 -0.12
N ILE A 261 -9.92 1.67 -1.07
CA ILE A 261 -11.27 1.22 -1.38
C ILE A 261 -11.14 -0.12 -2.11
N PRO A 262 -11.69 -1.22 -1.55
CA PRO A 262 -11.47 -2.59 -2.04
C PRO A 262 -12.29 -2.87 -3.31
N ARG A 263 -12.05 -2.09 -4.37
CA ARG A 263 -12.71 -2.15 -5.67
C ARG A 263 -11.68 -1.97 -6.78
N PHE A 264 -11.86 -2.71 -7.86
CA PHE A 264 -11.04 -2.62 -9.06
C PHE A 264 -11.59 -1.57 -10.01
N ARG A 265 -10.70 -1.01 -10.84
CA ARG A 265 -11.03 -0.06 -11.92
C ARG A 265 -12.28 -0.43 -12.71
N THR A 266 -12.39 -1.68 -13.15
CA THR A 266 -13.53 -2.17 -13.96
C THR A 266 -14.88 -2.03 -13.25
N GLN A 267 -14.90 -2.06 -11.92
CA GLN A 267 -16.12 -1.97 -11.13
C GLN A 267 -16.64 -0.52 -11.03
N TYR A 268 -15.79 0.49 -11.24
CA TYR A 268 -16.21 1.92 -11.26
C TYR A 268 -17.05 2.25 -12.49
N PHE A 269 -16.94 1.47 -13.56
CA PHE A 269 -17.76 1.64 -14.77
C PHE A 269 -19.08 0.86 -14.73
N SER A 270 -19.31 0.07 -13.68
CA SER A 270 -20.50 -0.77 -13.56
C SER A 270 -21.64 0.00 -12.88
N GLN A 271 -22.62 0.43 -13.66
CA GLN A 271 -23.78 1.21 -13.20
C GLN A 271 -24.54 0.54 -12.03
N LYS A 272 -24.59 -0.80 -11.99
CA LYS A 272 -25.22 -1.59 -10.92
C LYS A 272 -24.56 -1.38 -9.54
N HIS A 273 -23.28 -1.04 -9.50
CA HIS A 273 -22.48 -0.94 -8.28
C HIS A 273 -22.25 0.49 -7.80
N ASN A 274 -22.65 1.49 -8.60
CA ASN A 274 -22.40 2.91 -8.32
C ASN A 274 -22.94 3.36 -6.96
N ASN A 275 -24.16 2.99 -6.59
CA ASN A 275 -24.75 3.38 -5.30
C ASN A 275 -23.98 2.81 -4.11
N THR A 276 -23.58 1.54 -4.20
CA THR A 276 -22.80 0.87 -3.14
C THR A 276 -21.40 1.47 -3.02
N LEU A 277 -20.79 1.80 -4.15
CA LEU A 277 -19.47 2.45 -4.20
C LEU A 277 -19.52 3.88 -3.63
N ASN A 278 -20.52 4.67 -4.00
CA ASN A 278 -20.72 6.01 -3.44
C ASN A 278 -20.86 5.96 -1.92
N LYS A 279 -21.73 5.06 -1.44
CA LYS A 279 -21.90 4.84 -0.01
C LYS A 279 -20.60 4.41 0.68
N LEU A 280 -19.77 3.62 0.02
CA LEU A 280 -18.47 3.21 0.55
C LEU A 280 -17.49 4.38 0.65
N ILE A 281 -17.42 5.25 -0.36
CA ILE A 281 -16.60 6.47 -0.35
C ILE A 281 -17.11 7.42 0.74
N GLU A 282 -18.43 7.69 0.79
CA GLU A 282 -19.06 8.53 1.83
C GLU A 282 -18.76 8.00 3.24
N ASN A 283 -18.96 6.70 3.48
CA ASN A 283 -18.65 6.07 4.77
C ASN A 283 -17.18 6.21 5.14
N SER A 284 -16.27 6.17 4.16
CA SER A 284 -14.84 6.33 4.38
C SER A 284 -14.49 7.77 4.78
N ILE A 285 -15.12 8.77 4.17
CA ILE A 285 -14.94 10.18 4.55
C ILE A 285 -15.47 10.40 5.98
N MET A 286 -16.65 9.86 6.30
CA MET A 286 -17.21 9.92 7.65
C MET A 286 -16.32 9.22 8.69
N GLU A 287 -15.75 8.06 8.35
CA GLU A 287 -14.80 7.37 9.23
C GLU A 287 -13.51 8.20 9.42
N ALA A 288 -13.04 8.91 8.39
CA ALA A 288 -11.89 9.80 8.50
C ALA A 288 -12.16 10.97 9.46
N GLU A 289 -13.32 11.64 9.33
CA GLU A 289 -13.75 12.71 10.27
C GLU A 289 -13.84 12.17 11.71
N LEU A 290 -14.49 11.02 11.92
CA LEU A 290 -14.60 10.40 13.25
C LEU A 290 -13.24 10.07 13.86
N ASN A 291 -12.25 9.76 13.03
CA ASN A 291 -10.87 9.53 13.47
C ASN A 291 -10.06 10.84 13.56
N GLY A 292 -10.67 12.01 13.39
CA GLY A 292 -10.04 13.33 13.57
C GLY A 292 -9.26 13.84 12.36
N ALA A 293 -9.46 13.28 11.16
CA ALA A 293 -8.80 13.76 9.96
C ALA A 293 -9.30 15.16 9.54
N LYS A 294 -8.36 16.01 9.13
CA LYS A 294 -8.62 17.37 8.66
C LYS A 294 -8.92 17.40 7.16
N VAL A 295 -8.31 16.50 6.40
CA VAL A 295 -8.43 16.46 4.94
C VAL A 295 -8.58 15.03 4.44
N VAL A 296 -9.49 14.82 3.49
CA VAL A 296 -9.53 13.62 2.64
C VAL A 296 -9.23 14.02 1.20
N SER A 297 -8.22 13.39 0.61
CA SER A 297 -7.95 13.48 -0.82
C SER A 297 -8.50 12.29 -1.59
N LEU A 298 -9.01 12.55 -2.79
CA LEU A 298 -9.60 11.54 -3.68
C LEU A 298 -8.64 11.20 -4.81
N GLY A 299 -8.11 9.98 -4.81
CA GLY A 299 -7.26 9.45 -5.88
C GLY A 299 -8.04 8.62 -6.90
N LEU A 300 -7.53 8.61 -8.15
CA LEU A 300 -8.05 7.81 -9.25
C LEU A 300 -9.57 8.05 -9.47
N PHE A 301 -10.35 7.01 -9.80
CA PHE A 301 -11.77 7.17 -10.11
C PHE A 301 -12.67 7.43 -8.90
N ASN A 302 -12.13 7.49 -7.67
CA ASN A 302 -12.88 8.02 -6.53
C ASN A 302 -13.32 9.46 -6.79
N GLN A 303 -12.46 10.27 -7.44
CA GLN A 303 -12.77 11.64 -7.83
C GLN A 303 -13.92 11.68 -8.83
N LYS A 304 -13.82 10.93 -9.95
CA LYS A 304 -14.85 10.92 -11.01
C LYS A 304 -16.23 10.55 -10.46
N GLN A 305 -16.26 9.55 -9.59
CA GLN A 305 -17.49 9.05 -9.00
C GLN A 305 -18.09 10.04 -7.98
N PHE A 306 -17.24 10.65 -7.14
CA PHE A 306 -17.67 11.54 -6.08
C PHE A 306 -17.93 12.97 -6.55
N ASN A 307 -17.21 13.50 -7.54
CA ASN A 307 -17.34 14.89 -7.99
C ASN A 307 -18.75 15.23 -8.48
N ALA A 308 -19.39 14.32 -9.22
CA ALA A 308 -20.79 14.48 -9.62
C ALA A 308 -21.74 14.58 -8.41
N HIS A 309 -21.34 14.08 -7.24
CA HIS A 309 -22.11 14.05 -6.01
C HIS A 309 -21.56 14.99 -4.94
N CYS A 310 -20.44 15.69 -5.17
CA CYS A 310 -19.79 16.45 -4.11
C CYS A 310 -20.67 17.58 -3.60
N GLY A 311 -21.34 18.29 -4.51
CA GLY A 311 -22.31 19.33 -4.13
C GLY A 311 -23.48 18.79 -3.32
N LEU A 312 -23.95 17.56 -3.60
CA LEU A 312 -24.99 16.91 -2.80
C LEU A 312 -24.47 16.45 -1.44
N TYR A 313 -23.24 15.93 -1.39
CA TYR A 313 -22.59 15.49 -0.16
C TYR A 313 -22.37 16.64 0.81
N ILE A 314 -21.77 17.75 0.35
CA ILE A 314 -21.53 18.94 1.17
C ILE A 314 -22.86 19.49 1.71
N ARG A 315 -23.92 19.51 0.88
CA ARG A 315 -25.27 19.93 1.32
C ARG A 315 -25.89 18.98 2.34
N ARG A 316 -25.64 17.67 2.21
CA ARG A 316 -26.17 16.63 3.10
C ARG A 316 -25.49 16.62 4.45
N PHE A 317 -24.22 17.01 4.51
CA PHE A 317 -23.40 17.00 5.72
C PHE A 317 -22.69 18.35 5.95
N PRO A 318 -23.44 19.45 6.16
CA PRO A 318 -22.87 20.79 6.27
C PRO A 318 -22.03 21.02 7.54
N GLU A 319 -22.16 20.14 8.53
CA GLU A 319 -21.43 20.24 9.82
C GLU A 319 -20.04 19.59 9.79
N LEU A 320 -19.68 18.89 8.70
CA LEU A 320 -18.37 18.25 8.57
C LEU A 320 -17.25 19.28 8.53
N LYS A 321 -16.21 19.04 9.32
CA LYS A 321 -15.03 19.92 9.41
C LYS A 321 -13.94 19.48 8.44
N ILE A 322 -13.91 18.20 8.09
CA ILE A 322 -13.00 17.62 7.12
C ILE A 322 -13.19 18.28 5.76
N LYS A 323 -12.09 18.58 5.08
CA LYS A 323 -12.09 19.10 3.72
C LYS A 323 -11.90 17.97 2.72
N VAL A 324 -12.72 17.96 1.67
CA VAL A 324 -12.57 17.04 0.55
C VAL A 324 -11.76 17.70 -0.55
N VAL A 325 -10.71 17.02 -1.00
CA VAL A 325 -9.74 17.54 -1.97
C VAL A 325 -9.58 16.57 -3.12
N ASP A 326 -9.93 17.01 -4.32
CA ASP A 326 -9.74 16.25 -5.54
C ASP A 326 -8.46 16.60 -6.29
N GLY A 327 -7.69 17.57 -5.80
CA GLY A 327 -6.33 17.90 -6.28
C GLY A 327 -6.23 18.45 -7.69
N SER A 328 -7.35 18.77 -8.34
CA SER A 328 -7.42 19.29 -9.71
C SER A 328 -6.60 20.56 -9.92
N SER A 329 -6.53 21.43 -8.92
CA SER A 329 -5.78 22.69 -8.97
C SER A 329 -4.28 22.42 -9.01
N LEU A 330 -3.80 21.44 -8.23
CA LEU A 330 -2.39 21.04 -8.26
C LEU A 330 -2.05 20.29 -9.55
N VAL A 331 -2.96 19.46 -10.07
CA VAL A 331 -2.80 18.83 -11.39
C VAL A 331 -2.60 19.89 -12.48
N ALA A 332 -3.50 20.87 -12.57
CA ALA A 332 -3.40 21.96 -13.53
C ALA A 332 -2.10 22.75 -13.35
N ALA A 333 -1.72 23.05 -12.10
CA ALA A 333 -0.46 23.73 -11.78
C ALA A 333 0.77 22.95 -12.26
N ILE A 334 0.83 21.63 -12.02
CA ILE A 334 1.94 20.77 -12.46
C ILE A 334 2.03 20.75 -13.99
N VAL A 335 0.91 20.56 -14.67
CA VAL A 335 0.87 20.51 -16.15
C VAL A 335 1.36 21.83 -16.73
N LEU A 336 0.87 22.97 -16.23
CA LEU A 336 1.27 24.30 -16.67
C LEU A 336 2.77 24.57 -16.45
N ASN A 337 3.36 24.04 -15.38
CA ASN A 337 4.79 24.21 -15.08
C ASN A 337 5.70 23.21 -15.81
N ASN A 338 5.16 22.11 -16.34
CA ASN A 338 5.89 21.14 -17.15
C ASN A 338 5.97 21.53 -18.63
N ILE A 339 5.20 22.54 -19.06
CA ILE A 339 5.29 23.09 -20.42
C ILE A 339 6.63 23.81 -20.60
N PRO A 340 7.42 23.48 -21.63
CA PRO A 340 8.69 24.15 -21.89
C PRO A 340 8.56 25.67 -22.01
N LYS A 341 9.55 26.41 -21.49
CA LYS A 341 9.59 27.87 -21.63
C LYS A 341 9.75 28.24 -23.11
N GLY A 342 8.97 29.21 -23.58
CA GLY A 342 8.97 29.64 -24.99
C GLY A 342 7.99 28.88 -25.89
N THR A 343 7.15 27.99 -25.33
CA THR A 343 6.06 27.37 -26.08
C THR A 343 4.99 28.42 -26.43
N HIS A 344 4.70 28.56 -27.73
CA HIS A 344 3.66 29.47 -28.24
C HIS A 344 2.34 28.76 -28.58
N GLN A 345 2.38 27.45 -28.81
CA GLN A 345 1.23 26.64 -29.17
C GLN A 345 1.29 25.28 -28.49
N VAL A 346 0.14 24.82 -27.99
CA VAL A 346 -0.05 23.47 -27.47
C VAL A 346 -1.29 22.85 -28.12
N VAL A 347 -1.37 21.52 -28.15
CA VAL A 347 -2.60 20.78 -28.48
C VAL A 347 -3.21 20.23 -27.22
N LEU A 348 -4.52 20.42 -27.03
CA LEU A 348 -5.30 19.85 -25.93
C LEU A 348 -6.16 18.70 -26.47
N ARG A 349 -6.07 17.52 -25.84
CA ARG A 349 -6.84 16.33 -26.22
C ARG A 349 -7.47 15.62 -25.03
N GLY A 350 -8.52 14.86 -25.34
CA GLY A 350 -9.35 14.14 -24.37
C GLY A 350 -10.53 14.96 -23.90
N LYS A 351 -11.21 14.44 -22.89
CA LYS A 351 -12.41 15.07 -22.34
C LYS A 351 -12.08 16.42 -21.69
N PHE A 352 -12.85 17.46 -22.02
CA PHE A 352 -12.71 18.78 -21.41
C PHE A 352 -13.38 18.85 -20.04
N ASP A 353 -12.75 18.22 -19.06
CA ASP A 353 -13.13 18.38 -17.66
C ASP A 353 -12.64 19.71 -17.07
N LYS A 354 -12.92 19.94 -15.78
CA LYS A 354 -12.52 21.16 -15.10
C LYS A 354 -11.01 21.41 -15.10
N VAL A 355 -10.19 20.35 -15.14
CA VAL A 355 -8.72 20.48 -15.21
C VAL A 355 -8.33 20.99 -16.58
N ALA A 356 -8.85 20.38 -17.65
CA ALA A 356 -8.62 20.81 -19.03
C ALA A 356 -9.03 22.27 -19.23
N ILE A 357 -10.23 22.67 -18.75
CA ILE A 357 -10.74 24.04 -18.84
C ILE A 357 -9.84 25.01 -18.05
N THR A 358 -9.37 24.62 -16.87
CA THR A 358 -8.46 25.44 -16.04
C THR A 358 -7.12 25.66 -16.75
N ILE A 359 -6.55 24.60 -17.33
CA ILE A 359 -5.32 24.66 -18.11
C ILE A 359 -5.53 25.59 -19.32
N ALA A 360 -6.60 25.41 -20.09
CA ALA A 360 -6.90 26.24 -21.25
C ALA A 360 -7.02 27.72 -20.89
N ASN A 361 -7.77 28.08 -19.84
CA ASN A 361 -7.88 29.47 -19.36
C ASN A 361 -6.52 30.05 -18.96
N ALA A 362 -5.70 29.29 -18.23
CA ALA A 362 -4.38 29.73 -17.79
C ALA A 362 -3.41 29.95 -18.96
N LEU A 363 -3.46 29.11 -19.99
CA LEU A 363 -2.66 29.25 -21.21
C LEU A 363 -3.10 30.44 -22.06
N CYS A 364 -4.41 30.60 -22.25
CA CYS A 364 -4.96 31.75 -22.97
C CYS A 364 -4.59 33.08 -22.29
N THR A 365 -4.56 33.11 -20.95
CA THR A 365 -4.12 34.30 -20.18
C THR A 365 -2.64 34.62 -20.41
N LYS A 366 -1.82 33.59 -20.67
CA LYS A 366 -0.39 33.73 -21.01
C LYS A 366 -0.13 33.97 -22.50
N ASN A 367 -1.17 34.21 -23.31
CA ASN A 367 -1.10 34.33 -24.78
C ASN A 367 -0.46 33.11 -25.48
N ILE A 368 -0.67 31.92 -24.92
CA ILE A 368 -0.30 30.66 -25.57
C ILE A 368 -1.52 30.15 -26.33
N GLN A 369 -1.34 29.79 -27.59
CA GLN A 369 -2.40 29.25 -28.42
C GLN A 369 -2.73 27.82 -27.99
N VAL A 370 -4.00 27.55 -27.70
CA VAL A 370 -4.53 26.22 -27.39
C VAL A 370 -5.22 25.68 -28.64
N GLY A 371 -4.59 24.69 -29.25
CA GLY A 371 -5.06 23.98 -30.42
C GLY A 371 -5.92 22.78 -30.05
N VAL A 372 -6.96 22.52 -30.82
CA VAL A 372 -7.71 21.25 -30.83
C VAL A 372 -7.76 20.69 -32.25
N LEU A 373 -7.99 19.38 -32.37
CA LEU A 373 -7.99 18.70 -33.67
C LEU A 373 -9.34 18.80 -34.38
N TYR A 374 -10.42 18.70 -33.61
CA TYR A 374 -11.78 18.62 -34.15
C TYR A 374 -12.56 19.91 -33.90
N LYS A 375 -13.54 20.17 -34.78
CA LYS A 375 -14.28 21.43 -34.79
C LYS A 375 -15.31 21.52 -33.67
N ASP A 376 -15.99 20.41 -33.40
CA ASP A 376 -16.88 20.24 -32.24
C ASP A 376 -16.15 20.49 -30.92
N GLU A 377 -14.93 19.99 -30.77
CA GLU A 377 -14.08 20.27 -29.60
C GLU A 377 -13.73 21.77 -29.47
N LEU A 378 -13.51 22.44 -30.60
CA LEU A 378 -13.25 23.88 -30.59
C LEU A 378 -14.50 24.66 -30.15
N GLU A 379 -15.67 24.28 -30.66
CA GLU A 379 -16.95 24.87 -30.30
C GLU A 379 -17.23 24.69 -28.79
N GLU A 380 -17.02 23.48 -28.24
CA GLU A 380 -17.16 23.18 -26.81
C GLU A 380 -16.23 24.04 -25.94
N LEU A 381 -14.94 24.16 -26.32
CA LEU A 381 -14.00 25.00 -25.58
C LEU A 381 -14.34 26.49 -25.68
N GLN A 382 -14.82 26.96 -26.84
CA GLN A 382 -15.20 28.36 -27.01
C GLN A 382 -16.39 28.75 -26.12
N GLU A 383 -17.32 27.82 -25.89
CA GLU A 383 -18.44 28.03 -24.97
C GLU A 383 -18.00 28.04 -23.50
N THR A 384 -16.97 27.27 -23.16
CA THR A 384 -16.61 27.00 -21.76
C THR A 384 -15.44 27.87 -21.25
N VAL A 385 -14.50 28.23 -22.13
CA VAL A 385 -13.30 29.01 -21.80
C VAL A 385 -13.62 30.50 -21.83
N THR A 386 -13.75 31.07 -20.64
CA THR A 386 -14.09 32.49 -20.45
C THR A 386 -13.02 33.48 -20.94
N MET A 387 -11.74 33.09 -21.02
CA MET A 387 -10.61 33.97 -21.35
C MET A 387 -10.05 33.77 -22.78
N SER A 388 -10.90 33.52 -23.76
CA SER A 388 -10.55 33.10 -25.14
C SER A 388 -10.30 34.27 -26.12
N LYS A 389 -9.36 35.18 -25.84
CA LYS A 389 -9.00 36.33 -26.73
C LYS A 389 -8.37 35.90 -28.08
N GLY A 390 -9.02 35.06 -28.89
CA GLY A 390 -8.51 34.52 -30.16
C GLY A 390 -7.42 33.45 -30.01
N ASN A 391 -7.15 33.00 -28.78
CA ASN A 391 -6.08 32.03 -28.49
C ASN A 391 -6.51 30.57 -28.66
N LEU A 392 -7.78 30.30 -29.01
CA LEU A 392 -8.28 28.96 -29.34
C LEU A 392 -8.32 28.77 -30.85
N ALA A 393 -7.77 27.67 -31.37
CA ALA A 393 -7.75 27.43 -32.80
C ALA A 393 -7.81 25.94 -33.15
N LEU A 394 -8.21 25.64 -34.39
CA LEU A 394 -7.94 24.33 -34.98
C LEU A 394 -6.44 24.21 -35.25
N SER A 395 -5.83 23.16 -34.75
CA SER A 395 -4.43 22.83 -34.98
C SER A 395 -4.38 21.48 -35.70
N PRO A 396 -3.80 21.40 -36.91
CA PRO A 396 -3.56 20.12 -37.54
C PRO A 396 -2.62 19.28 -36.68
N ILE A 397 -2.89 17.98 -36.58
CA ILE A 397 -2.12 17.00 -35.80
C ILE A 397 -0.60 17.08 -36.03
N ASN A 398 -0.18 17.40 -37.25
CA ASN A 398 1.22 17.46 -37.67
C ASN A 398 1.95 18.77 -37.31
N THR A 399 1.31 19.73 -36.62
CA THR A 399 1.90 21.07 -36.40
C THR A 399 2.46 21.28 -35.01
N SER A 400 1.80 20.76 -33.99
CA SER A 400 2.15 21.03 -32.60
C SER A 400 3.05 19.94 -32.01
N LYS A 401 4.14 20.36 -31.37
CA LYS A 401 5.05 19.45 -30.66
C LYS A 401 4.71 19.24 -29.19
N ILE A 402 3.81 20.02 -28.61
CA ILE A 402 3.45 19.91 -27.19
C ILE A 402 1.99 19.51 -27.08
N TRP A 403 1.75 18.35 -26.47
CA TRP A 403 0.45 17.72 -26.34
C TRP A 403 0.07 17.62 -24.87
N LEU A 404 -1.05 18.23 -24.50
CA LEU A 404 -1.67 18.13 -23.19
C LEU A 404 -2.82 17.15 -23.31
N VAL A 405 -2.72 16.01 -22.64
CA VAL A 405 -3.63 14.88 -22.90
C VAL A 405 -4.37 14.42 -21.65
N GLY A 406 -5.69 14.35 -21.77
CA GLY A 406 -6.60 13.88 -20.72
C GLY A 406 -7.03 12.44 -20.91
N ASP A 407 -8.09 12.05 -20.20
CA ASP A 407 -8.77 10.76 -20.42
C ASP A 407 -9.69 10.83 -21.67
N GLU A 408 -10.13 9.66 -22.17
CA GLU A 408 -11.15 9.53 -23.22
C GLU A 408 -10.77 10.14 -24.60
N TRP A 409 -9.54 9.93 -25.08
CA TRP A 409 -9.08 10.28 -26.44
C TRP A 409 -8.59 9.05 -27.23
N ASP A 410 -8.41 9.17 -28.55
CA ASP A 410 -7.84 8.11 -29.38
C ASP A 410 -6.31 8.13 -29.30
N GLU A 411 -5.72 7.21 -28.53
CA GLU A 411 -4.27 7.10 -28.37
C GLU A 411 -3.52 6.80 -29.69
N ASN A 412 -4.21 6.33 -30.75
CA ASN A 412 -3.58 6.12 -32.05
C ASN A 412 -3.16 7.44 -32.73
N GLU A 413 -3.76 8.57 -32.34
CA GLU A 413 -3.36 9.92 -32.79
C GLU A 413 -1.87 10.21 -32.49
N GLN A 414 -1.27 9.54 -31.50
CA GLN A 414 0.17 9.63 -31.22
C GLN A 414 1.06 9.26 -32.41
N MET A 415 0.59 8.36 -33.29
CA MET A 415 1.35 7.92 -34.46
C MET A 415 1.45 9.01 -35.53
N GLU A 416 0.55 9.99 -35.50
CA GLU A 416 0.54 11.10 -36.44
C GLU A 416 1.30 12.32 -35.89
N ALA A 417 1.49 12.42 -34.57
CA ALA A 417 2.20 13.53 -33.94
C ALA A 417 3.65 13.67 -34.43
N PRO A 418 4.18 14.89 -34.68
CA PRO A 418 5.54 15.10 -35.17
C PRO A 418 6.64 14.44 -34.33
N GLU A 419 7.76 14.06 -34.94
CA GLU A 419 8.91 13.55 -34.20
C GLU A 419 9.43 14.55 -33.16
N GLY A 420 9.78 14.04 -31.99
CA GLY A 420 10.18 14.84 -30.83
C GLY A 420 9.01 15.54 -30.14
N SER A 421 7.75 15.18 -30.43
CA SER A 421 6.60 15.69 -29.68
C SER A 421 6.66 15.25 -28.21
N LEU A 422 6.23 16.14 -27.32
CA LEU A 422 6.16 15.93 -25.88
C LEU A 422 4.69 15.82 -25.45
N PHE A 423 4.34 14.68 -24.86
CA PHE A 423 3.04 14.40 -24.26
C PHE A 423 3.10 14.64 -22.74
N ILE A 424 2.27 15.57 -22.26
CA ILE A 424 2.12 15.92 -20.83
C ILE A 424 0.69 15.51 -20.44
N PRO A 425 0.52 14.37 -19.76
CA PRO A 425 -0.80 13.94 -19.32
C PRO A 425 -1.29 14.80 -18.16
N PHE A 426 -2.59 15.07 -18.15
CA PHE A 426 -3.35 15.50 -16.98
C PHE A 426 -4.35 14.44 -16.51
N SER A 427 -4.31 13.25 -17.12
CA SER A 427 -5.10 12.06 -16.78
C SER A 427 -4.66 11.38 -15.48
N HIS A 428 -5.57 10.62 -14.88
CA HIS A 428 -5.29 9.78 -13.71
C HIS A 428 -4.44 8.55 -14.01
N PHE A 429 -4.48 8.05 -15.24
CA PHE A 429 -3.78 6.84 -15.65
C PHE A 429 -2.68 7.18 -16.66
N PRO A 430 -1.57 6.41 -16.69
CA PRO A 430 -0.48 6.67 -17.60
C PRO A 430 -0.90 6.35 -19.03
N LEU A 431 -0.33 7.09 -19.98
CA LEU A 431 -0.53 6.86 -21.41
C LEU A 431 0.20 5.59 -21.84
N ASN A 432 -0.33 4.92 -22.87
CA ASN A 432 0.49 3.97 -23.62
C ASN A 432 1.41 4.74 -24.56
N ASN A 433 2.71 4.51 -24.44
CA ASN A 433 3.71 5.13 -25.30
C ASN A 433 3.68 4.45 -26.68
N MET A 434 2.97 5.03 -27.64
CA MET A 434 2.78 4.44 -28.97
C MET A 434 3.92 4.74 -29.95
N ARG A 435 4.62 5.88 -29.77
CA ARG A 435 5.65 6.36 -30.70
C ARG A 435 6.98 6.63 -29.98
N GLU A 436 7.99 5.81 -30.27
CA GLU A 436 9.31 5.89 -29.59
C GLU A 436 10.07 7.20 -29.85
N SER A 437 9.82 7.88 -30.98
CA SER A 437 10.44 9.17 -31.30
C SER A 437 9.83 10.36 -30.55
N CYS A 438 8.87 10.12 -29.65
CA CYS A 438 8.22 11.13 -28.82
C CYS A 438 8.62 10.99 -27.33
N PHE A 439 8.44 12.07 -26.59
CA PHE A 439 8.68 12.13 -25.15
C PHE A 439 7.37 12.07 -24.38
N TYR A 440 7.35 11.30 -23.30
CA TYR A 440 6.16 11.09 -22.48
C TYR A 440 6.46 11.46 -21.03
N HIS A 441 5.69 12.40 -20.51
CA HIS A 441 5.74 12.74 -19.10
C HIS A 441 4.92 11.71 -18.29
N TYR A 442 5.29 11.51 -17.01
CA TYR A 442 4.45 10.78 -16.08
C TYR A 442 3.13 11.52 -15.84
N THR A 443 2.12 10.77 -15.39
CA THR A 443 0.90 11.36 -14.79
C THR A 443 1.25 12.44 -13.77
N PRO A 444 0.42 13.47 -13.58
CA PRO A 444 0.68 14.58 -12.67
C PRO A 444 1.22 14.11 -11.31
N SER A 445 2.49 14.40 -11.04
CA SER A 445 3.21 13.87 -9.88
C SER A 445 4.47 14.70 -9.60
N MET A 446 4.97 14.60 -8.37
CA MET A 446 6.15 15.32 -7.91
C MET A 446 7.01 14.43 -7.00
N ILE A 447 8.29 14.75 -6.91
CA ILE A 447 9.24 14.06 -6.01
C ILE A 447 8.96 14.50 -4.57
N THR A 448 8.91 13.54 -3.66
CA THR A 448 8.66 13.80 -2.24
C THR A 448 9.92 14.28 -1.51
N PRO A 449 9.80 15.24 -0.57
CA PRO A 449 10.92 15.74 0.22
C PRO A 449 11.54 14.64 1.11
N ASN A 450 12.80 14.83 1.50
CA ASN A 450 13.53 13.88 2.38
C ASN A 450 12.93 13.73 3.78
N THR A 451 12.15 14.71 4.23
CA THR A 451 11.43 14.67 5.50
C THR A 451 10.18 13.78 5.46
N PHE A 452 9.78 13.29 4.28
CA PHE A 452 8.67 12.33 4.15
C PHE A 452 9.15 10.92 4.53
N THR A 453 8.68 10.40 5.66
CA THR A 453 9.13 9.11 6.20
C THR A 453 8.13 7.99 5.95
N ASN A 454 8.59 6.75 6.13
CA ASN A 454 7.82 5.51 5.93
C ASN A 454 7.31 5.28 4.49
N SER A 455 7.93 5.91 3.49
CA SER A 455 7.64 5.67 2.06
C SER A 455 8.43 4.45 1.55
N HIS A 456 7.85 3.27 1.77
CA HIS A 456 8.47 2.00 1.39
C HIS A 456 7.92 1.42 0.08
N SER A 457 6.76 1.90 -0.38
CA SER A 457 6.10 1.47 -1.61
C SER A 457 6.03 2.58 -2.64
N CYS A 458 6.05 2.20 -3.92
CA CYS A 458 5.71 3.07 -5.04
C CYS A 458 4.19 3.30 -5.09
N GLU A 459 3.80 4.50 -5.50
CA GLU A 459 2.38 4.80 -5.76
C GLU A 459 2.02 4.38 -7.18
N ASN A 460 1.40 3.21 -7.32
CA ASN A 460 1.04 2.62 -8.61
C ASN A 460 2.27 2.52 -9.55
N TRP A 461 2.24 3.18 -10.71
CA TRP A 461 3.30 3.20 -11.73
C TRP A 461 4.35 4.29 -11.48
N LEU A 462 4.22 5.10 -10.43
CA LEU A 462 5.17 6.17 -10.14
C LEU A 462 6.48 5.60 -9.58
N PRO A 463 7.64 6.19 -9.91
CA PRO A 463 8.92 5.84 -9.30
C PRO A 463 8.91 5.95 -7.77
N ARG A 464 9.87 5.31 -7.12
CA ARG A 464 10.02 5.41 -5.66
C ARG A 464 10.25 6.87 -5.27
N ARG A 465 9.61 7.32 -4.18
CA ARG A 465 9.62 8.71 -3.72
C ARG A 465 9.05 9.73 -4.71
N VAL A 466 8.20 9.26 -5.62
CA VAL A 466 7.32 10.11 -6.43
C VAL A 466 5.89 9.86 -5.98
N MET A 467 5.14 10.94 -5.80
CA MET A 467 3.77 10.91 -5.30
C MET A 467 2.85 11.63 -6.29
N SER A 468 1.62 11.14 -6.41
CA SER A 468 0.66 11.75 -7.33
C SER A 468 0.19 13.12 -6.85
N ALA A 469 -0.16 13.99 -7.80
CA ALA A 469 -0.66 15.32 -7.52
C ALA A 469 -1.90 15.30 -6.60
N TRP A 470 -2.80 14.33 -6.79
CA TRP A 470 -4.02 14.18 -5.97
C TRP A 470 -3.69 13.94 -4.50
N ARG A 471 -2.72 13.06 -4.22
CA ARG A 471 -2.28 12.78 -2.85
C ARG A 471 -1.54 13.97 -2.25
N ILE A 472 -0.66 14.63 -3.02
CA ILE A 472 0.07 15.82 -2.57
C ILE A 472 -0.89 16.96 -2.24
N ALA A 473 -1.93 17.18 -3.05
CA ALA A 473 -2.90 18.25 -2.83
C ALA A 473 -3.55 18.14 -1.45
N GLY A 474 -3.98 16.95 -1.04
CA GLY A 474 -4.53 16.73 0.31
C GLY A 474 -3.55 17.07 1.43
N ILE A 475 -2.26 16.78 1.23
CA ILE A 475 -1.19 17.12 2.19
C ILE A 475 -1.02 18.65 2.26
N ILE A 476 -0.95 19.33 1.12
CA ILE A 476 -0.76 20.78 1.06
C ILE A 476 -1.93 21.53 1.67
N HIS A 477 -3.17 21.09 1.42
CA HIS A 477 -4.36 21.64 2.06
C HIS A 477 -4.28 21.58 3.60
N ALA A 478 -3.82 20.44 4.13
CA ALA A 478 -3.68 20.27 5.58
C ALA A 478 -2.54 21.13 6.16
N LEU A 479 -1.41 21.26 5.45
CA LEU A 479 -0.28 22.09 5.88
C LEU A 479 -0.60 23.58 5.86
N GLU A 480 -1.32 24.03 4.84
CA GLU A 480 -1.69 25.43 4.68
C GLU A 480 -2.96 25.81 5.46
N GLY A 481 -3.68 24.83 6.01
CA GLY A 481 -4.92 25.05 6.75
C GLY A 481 -6.02 25.66 5.87
N TRP A 482 -6.05 25.33 4.58
CA TRP A 482 -7.06 25.87 3.66
C TRP A 482 -8.44 25.32 4.01
N ASN A 483 -9.34 26.21 4.45
CA ASN A 483 -10.70 25.86 4.82
C ASN A 483 -11.64 25.89 3.60
N VAL A 484 -11.31 25.13 2.56
CA VAL A 484 -12.12 25.03 1.35
C VAL A 484 -12.15 23.58 0.85
N ASP A 485 -13.33 23.14 0.41
CA ASP A 485 -13.49 21.87 -0.30
C ASP A 485 -13.10 22.08 -1.77
N GLU A 486 -12.08 21.36 -2.22
CA GLU A 486 -11.64 21.34 -3.63
C GLU A 486 -12.31 20.15 -4.32
N CYS A 487 -13.59 20.31 -4.67
CA CYS A 487 -14.36 19.28 -5.37
C CYS A 487 -15.48 19.92 -6.21
N GLY A 488 -16.16 19.12 -7.04
CA GLY A 488 -17.11 19.67 -8.00
C GLY A 488 -16.40 20.66 -8.91
N ASP A 489 -16.97 21.85 -9.14
CA ASP A 489 -16.39 22.87 -10.03
C ASP A 489 -15.39 23.82 -9.35
N ILE A 490 -15.13 23.64 -8.05
CA ILE A 490 -14.22 24.51 -7.30
C ILE A 490 -12.77 24.19 -7.70
N ILE A 491 -12.03 25.25 -8.04
CA ILE A 491 -10.61 25.25 -8.36
C ILE A 491 -9.95 26.40 -7.59
N LEU A 492 -8.82 26.11 -6.96
CA LEU A 492 -7.96 27.09 -6.33
C LEU A 492 -7.03 27.75 -7.35
N ASP A 493 -6.50 28.93 -7.01
CA ASP A 493 -5.46 29.58 -7.80
C ASP A 493 -4.26 28.64 -7.99
N THR A 494 -3.99 28.26 -9.23
CA THR A 494 -2.94 27.31 -9.61
C THR A 494 -1.55 27.81 -9.23
N ASN A 495 -1.31 29.13 -9.24
CA ASN A 495 -0.02 29.70 -8.81
C ASN A 495 0.14 29.59 -7.29
N LYS A 496 -0.91 29.91 -6.53
CA LYS A 496 -0.92 29.78 -5.07
C LYS A 496 -0.65 28.32 -4.65
N VAL A 497 -1.30 27.37 -5.31
CA VAL A 497 -1.13 25.94 -5.03
C VAL A 497 0.27 25.46 -5.40
N TRP A 498 0.80 25.89 -6.54
CA TRP A 498 2.16 25.60 -6.96
C TRP A 498 3.21 26.12 -5.96
N GLU A 499 3.13 27.39 -5.59
CA GLU A 499 4.07 28.03 -4.67
C GLU A 499 4.07 27.38 -3.30
N ALA A 500 2.89 27.03 -2.77
CA ALA A 500 2.77 26.28 -1.52
C ALA A 500 3.43 24.90 -1.63
N THR A 501 3.21 24.19 -2.74
CA THR A 501 3.75 22.86 -2.97
C THR A 501 5.29 22.87 -3.01
N ILE A 502 5.88 23.82 -3.74
CA ILE A 502 7.35 23.99 -3.79
C ILE A 502 7.91 24.42 -2.44
N ARG A 503 7.23 25.33 -1.73
CA ARG A 503 7.63 25.81 -0.38
C ARG A 503 7.72 24.68 0.64
N HIS A 504 6.83 23.68 0.55
CA HIS A 504 6.87 22.47 1.40
C HIS A 504 7.86 21.41 0.91
N GLY A 505 8.67 21.70 -0.11
CA GLY A 505 9.82 20.88 -0.53
C GLY A 505 9.50 19.78 -1.54
N PHE A 506 8.27 19.71 -2.07
CA PHE A 506 7.97 18.87 -3.22
C PHE A 506 8.66 19.43 -4.47
N GLN A 507 9.23 18.55 -5.31
CA GLN A 507 10.01 18.98 -6.47
C GLN A 507 9.37 18.50 -7.78
N PRO A 508 9.38 19.32 -8.84
CA PRO A 508 8.88 18.91 -10.15
C PRO A 508 9.61 17.67 -10.66
N LEU A 509 8.86 16.68 -11.14
CA LEU A 509 9.42 15.49 -11.75
C LEU A 509 9.87 15.83 -13.19
N LYS A 510 11.13 15.57 -13.53
CA LYS A 510 11.65 15.77 -14.90
C LYS A 510 11.53 14.49 -15.72
N ILE A 511 11.35 14.63 -17.03
CA ILE A 511 11.21 13.54 -18.02
C ILE A 511 12.36 12.51 -17.95
N TYR A 512 13.56 12.93 -17.53
CA TYR A 512 14.77 12.07 -17.53
C TYR A 512 15.10 11.39 -16.20
N ALA A 513 14.23 11.47 -15.19
CA ALA A 513 14.54 10.88 -13.90
C ALA A 513 14.27 9.36 -13.89
N GLN A 514 15.14 8.57 -14.54
CA GLN A 514 15.44 7.24 -14.01
C GLN A 514 16.14 7.47 -12.66
N ILE A 515 15.36 7.67 -11.59
CA ILE A 515 15.88 7.61 -10.24
C ILE A 515 16.33 6.14 -10.07
N PRO A 516 17.65 5.85 -9.97
CA PRO A 516 18.08 4.50 -9.70
C PRO A 516 17.47 4.11 -8.36
N CYS A 517 16.90 2.91 -8.27
CA CYS A 517 16.57 2.33 -6.98
C CYS A 517 17.87 2.17 -6.19
N VAL A 518 18.23 3.19 -5.40
CA VAL A 518 19.30 3.07 -4.41
C VAL A 518 18.74 2.15 -3.34
N THR A 519 19.19 0.90 -3.39
CA THR A 519 19.15 -0.03 -2.27
C THR A 519 20.10 0.52 -1.21
N ASN A 520 19.56 1.18 -0.19
CA ASN A 520 20.20 1.27 1.11
C ASN A 520 19.44 0.36 2.07
#